data_AF-C4XKX0-F1
#
_entry.id   AF-C4XKX0-F1
#
_cell.length_a   1.000
_cell.length_b   1.000
_cell.length_c   1.000
_cell.angle_alpha   90.00
_cell.angle_beta   90.00
_cell.angle_gamma   90.00
#
_symmetry.space_group_name_H-M   'P 1'
#
loop_
_entity.id
_entity.type
_entity.pdbx_description
1 polymer ?
#
loop_
_entity_poly.entity_id
_entity_poly.type
_entity_poly.pdbx_seq_one_letter_code
_entity_poly.pdbx_strand_id
1 'polypeptide(L)'
;MATFKNFNLVNDSDSMNSVGATGGTGAPGGIPSTDPLSPPLPPATTAGYIGEDDDPMRHMLMHFQGSTGAMGGTPAPDIQIKDGKSITQEKLARVVENTNAQIAKLNRKETLQQLRSQHLAADGVFSAARAKMINIAYMIGCLLDHYKKLVKEDGENWAEAIRQDLPDMSRRTIDKYLNIANTPGILKHAYLGIDAAEQIIQIISPIKHLLSKTDPIGELFERNGVALNYDEIDKGTLKDVVKGVIWREKLLKKDIEVDVRVTTDFSKIAGAVTPVDIAVMVDRKEHGDSPENYMKEVIANNGVRSSETSEEQSPNKPIKYINAETVKLKSSIDRLLEGNSDLKKLDKTHLEALRAAVDMLLDRFSK
;
A
#
# COMPACT_ATOMS: atom_id res chain seq x y z
N MET A 1 -36.78 0.52 0.47
CA MET A 1 -36.36 1.47 1.51
C MET A 1 -36.03 0.67 2.75
N ALA A 2 -34.76 0.27 2.90
CA ALA A 2 -34.29 -0.52 4.03
C ALA A 2 -33.33 0.35 4.86
N THR A 3 -33.71 0.58 6.10
CA THR A 3 -33.00 1.40 7.09
C THR A 3 -31.76 0.64 7.56
N PHE A 4 -30.56 1.07 7.16
CA PHE A 4 -29.31 0.53 7.69
C PHE A 4 -29.10 1.03 9.12
N LYS A 5 -29.01 0.09 10.07
CA LYS A 5 -28.67 0.35 11.47
C LYS A 5 -27.17 0.65 11.58
N ASN A 6 -26.85 1.82 12.12
CA ASN A 6 -25.52 2.13 12.67
C ASN A 6 -25.17 1.13 13.77
N PHE A 7 -24.07 0.40 13.61
CA PHE A 7 -23.48 -0.41 14.67
C PHE A 7 -22.18 0.24 15.12
N ASN A 8 -22.19 0.71 16.36
CA ASN A 8 -21.02 1.14 17.11
C ASN A 8 -20.13 -0.07 17.37
N LEU A 9 -18.86 0.02 16.98
CA LEU A 9 -17.82 -0.87 17.45
C LEU A 9 -17.52 -0.54 18.90
N VAL A 10 -17.80 -1.50 19.78
CA VAL A 10 -17.35 -1.49 21.17
C VAL A 10 -15.85 -1.73 21.15
N ASN A 11 -15.09 -0.69 21.51
CA ASN A 11 -13.67 -0.81 21.84
C ASN A 11 -13.56 -1.35 23.27
N ASP A 12 -13.00 -2.54 23.43
CA ASP A 12 -12.48 -2.99 24.72
C ASP A 12 -11.24 -2.17 25.05
N SER A 13 -11.45 -1.12 25.85
CA SER A 13 -10.39 -0.31 26.44
C SER A 13 -9.91 -0.97 27.74
N ASP A 14 -8.87 -1.80 27.64
CA ASP A 14 -8.04 -2.08 28.81
C ASP A 14 -7.02 -0.97 28.99
N SER A 15 -7.18 -0.28 30.11
CA SER A 15 -6.37 0.83 30.57
C SER A 15 -4.89 0.46 30.69
N MET A 16 -4.03 1.16 29.96
CA MET A 16 -2.65 1.38 30.39
C MET A 16 -2.31 2.86 30.38
N ASN A 17 -1.95 3.30 31.58
CA ASN A 17 -1.53 4.62 31.99
C ASN A 17 -0.63 5.35 30.99
N SER A 18 -1.04 6.59 30.73
CA SER A 18 -0.20 7.72 30.32
C SER A 18 1.15 7.72 31.03
N VAL A 19 2.25 7.70 30.25
CA VAL A 19 3.58 8.10 30.70
C VAL A 19 4.27 8.91 29.60
N GLY A 20 4.48 10.20 29.87
CA GLY A 20 5.75 10.89 29.64
C GLY A 20 5.98 11.53 28.28
N ALA A 21 5.64 12.82 28.19
CA ALA A 21 6.33 13.76 27.30
C ALA A 21 7.82 13.85 27.67
N THR A 22 8.72 13.72 26.69
CA THR A 22 10.15 14.01 26.86
C THR A 22 10.51 15.27 26.10
N GLY A 23 10.33 16.41 26.76
CA GLY A 23 10.90 17.70 26.38
C GLY A 23 11.95 18.14 27.39
N GLY A 24 13.11 18.54 26.88
CA GLY A 24 13.95 19.64 27.37
C GLY A 24 14.47 19.61 28.81
N THR A 25 15.78 19.34 28.97
CA THR A 25 16.54 19.78 30.14
C THR A 25 16.95 21.24 29.98
N GLY A 26 16.18 22.15 30.60
CA GLY A 26 16.56 23.55 30.83
C GLY A 26 16.45 23.87 32.32
N ALA A 27 17.56 24.27 32.94
CA ALA A 27 17.71 24.59 34.36
C ALA A 27 17.10 25.98 34.74
N PRO A 28 16.95 26.30 36.05
CA PRO A 28 15.85 27.12 36.56
C PRO A 28 16.20 28.60 36.81
N GLY A 29 15.19 29.46 36.74
CA GLY A 29 15.25 30.82 37.30
C GLY A 29 13.95 31.61 37.14
N GLY A 30 13.26 31.89 38.26
CA GLY A 30 12.31 33.00 38.41
C GLY A 30 10.83 32.64 38.56
N ILE A 31 10.26 32.96 39.72
CA ILE A 31 8.81 33.05 40.04
C ILE A 31 8.57 34.47 40.59
N PRO A 32 7.33 35.05 40.68
CA PRO A 32 6.08 34.84 39.94
C PRO A 32 5.56 36.14 39.27
N SER A 33 4.64 36.00 38.31
CA SER A 33 3.56 36.99 38.18
C SER A 33 2.25 36.27 37.87
N THR A 34 1.23 36.66 38.62
CA THR A 34 -0.12 36.11 38.67
C THR A 34 -0.99 36.75 37.59
N ASP A 35 -1.57 35.95 36.69
CA ASP A 35 -2.97 36.12 36.30
C ASP A 35 -3.51 34.86 35.59
N PRO A 36 -4.74 34.40 35.91
CA PRO A 36 -5.34 33.22 35.30
C PRO A 36 -6.31 33.63 34.19
N LEU A 37 -6.11 33.17 32.95
CA LEU A 37 -7.19 32.85 32.01
C LEU A 37 -6.63 32.32 30.68
N SER A 38 -6.99 31.06 30.39
CA SER A 38 -6.80 30.30 29.14
C SER A 38 -5.43 29.64 28.94
N PRO A 39 -5.34 28.29 28.87
CA PRO A 39 -4.13 27.65 28.38
C PRO A 39 -3.97 27.97 26.87
N PRO A 40 -2.75 28.30 26.40
CA PRO A 40 -2.50 28.49 24.99
C PRO A 40 -2.76 27.18 24.25
N LEU A 41 -3.50 27.26 23.15
CA LEU A 41 -3.63 26.16 22.19
C LEU A 41 -2.23 25.69 21.77
N PRO A 42 -1.98 24.37 21.67
CA PRO A 42 -0.72 23.88 21.13
C PRO A 42 -0.54 24.42 19.71
N PRO A 43 0.67 24.84 19.33
CA PRO A 43 0.92 25.30 17.97
C PRO A 43 0.58 24.16 17.00
N ALA A 44 -0.19 24.48 15.96
CA ALA A 44 -0.44 23.58 14.86
C ALA A 44 0.91 23.09 14.33
N THR A 45 1.09 21.77 14.26
CA THR A 45 2.24 21.11 13.66
C THR A 45 2.22 21.41 12.16
N THR A 46 2.76 22.56 11.76
CA THR A 46 3.10 22.83 10.36
C THR A 46 4.09 21.76 9.92
N ALA A 47 3.67 20.88 9.02
CA ALA A 47 4.52 19.88 8.40
C ALA A 47 5.82 20.55 7.92
N GLY A 48 6.95 20.12 8.47
CA GLY A 48 8.26 20.73 8.24
C GLY A 48 8.57 20.83 6.74
N TYR A 49 8.85 22.04 6.29
CA TYR A 49 9.41 22.31 4.97
C TYR A 49 10.84 21.74 4.95
N ILE A 50 11.04 20.63 4.23
CA ILE A 50 12.39 20.12 3.90
C ILE A 50 12.96 21.10 2.85
N GLY A 51 13.82 22.02 3.29
CA GLY A 51 14.48 22.99 2.42
C GLY A 51 15.54 22.36 1.51
N GLU A 52 16.05 23.12 0.54
CA GLU A 52 17.12 22.67 -0.36
C GLU A 52 18.45 22.38 0.37
N ASP A 53 18.61 22.93 1.58
CA ASP A 53 19.76 22.69 2.48
C ASP A 53 19.59 21.48 3.41
N ASP A 54 18.49 20.74 3.28
CA ASP A 54 18.11 19.70 4.23
C ASP A 54 18.77 18.37 3.84
N ASP A 55 20.04 18.24 4.24
CA ASP A 55 20.89 17.08 4.00
C ASP A 55 20.20 15.80 4.53
N PRO A 56 19.85 14.81 3.68
CA PRO A 56 19.24 13.56 4.14
C PRO A 56 20.12 12.81 5.15
N MET A 57 21.43 13.01 5.10
CA MET A 57 22.38 12.48 6.09
C MET A 57 22.19 13.11 7.46
N ARG A 58 21.72 14.36 7.51
CA ARG A 58 21.41 15.08 8.75
C ARG A 58 20.17 14.54 9.42
N HIS A 59 19.11 14.29 8.66
CA HIS A 59 17.91 13.62 9.17
C HIS A 59 18.25 12.21 9.68
N MET A 60 19.06 11.47 8.95
CA MET A 60 19.53 10.15 9.38
C MET A 60 20.33 10.22 10.68
N LEU A 61 21.26 11.18 10.80
CA LEU A 61 22.08 11.37 12.01
C LEU A 61 21.23 11.77 13.22
N MET A 62 20.29 12.71 13.04
CA MET A 62 19.34 13.11 14.07
C MET A 62 18.46 11.94 14.52
N HIS A 63 18.01 11.11 13.59
CA HIS A 63 17.23 9.92 13.91
C HIS A 63 18.04 8.92 14.75
N PHE A 64 19.29 8.64 14.38
CA PHE A 64 20.16 7.79 15.19
C PHE A 64 20.42 8.38 16.57
N GLN A 65 20.73 9.67 16.68
CA GLN A 65 20.97 10.33 17.97
C GLN A 65 19.73 10.33 18.86
N GLY A 66 18.56 10.66 18.32
CA GLY A 66 17.28 10.58 19.03
C GLY A 66 16.97 9.16 19.49
N SER A 67 17.27 8.17 18.65
CA SER A 67 17.12 6.75 18.98
C SER A 67 18.05 6.33 20.11
N THR A 68 19.31 6.79 20.11
CA THR A 68 20.25 6.52 21.20
C THR A 68 19.81 7.15 22.52
N GLY A 69 19.27 8.37 22.49
CA GLY A 69 18.69 9.03 23.66
C GLY A 69 17.51 8.25 24.24
N ALA A 70 16.63 7.72 23.37
CA ALA A 70 15.50 6.88 23.79
C ALA A 70 15.95 5.52 24.37
N MET A 71 17.11 5.01 23.97
CA MET A 71 17.75 3.80 24.54
C MET A 71 18.55 4.10 25.83
N GLY A 72 18.46 5.31 26.38
CA GLY A 72 19.18 5.71 27.59
C GLY A 72 20.66 6.04 27.37
N GLY A 73 21.09 6.15 26.11
CA GLY A 73 22.45 6.54 25.75
C GLY A 73 22.57 8.05 25.60
N THR A 74 23.53 8.67 26.29
CA THR A 74 23.91 10.05 26.01
C THR A 74 24.65 10.09 24.68
N PRO A 75 24.27 10.96 23.72
CA PRO A 75 25.07 11.18 22.52
C PRO A 75 26.51 11.53 22.94
N ALA A 76 27.50 10.98 22.24
CA ALA A 76 28.88 11.35 22.52
C ALA A 76 29.02 12.88 22.32
N PRO A 77 29.63 13.61 23.27
CA PRO A 77 29.62 15.08 23.30
C PRO A 77 30.31 15.73 22.10
N ASP A 78 31.11 14.97 21.34
CA ASP A 78 31.78 15.39 20.11
C ASP A 78 30.87 15.40 18.87
N ILE A 79 29.67 14.82 18.95
CA ILE A 79 28.72 14.71 17.83
C ILE A 79 27.64 15.80 17.92
N GLN A 80 28.04 17.05 18.13
CA GLN A 80 27.12 18.18 17.98
C GLN A 80 27.00 18.55 16.49
N ILE A 81 25.78 18.41 15.96
CA ILE A 81 25.44 18.86 14.61
C ILE A 81 25.23 20.37 14.68
N LYS A 82 26.11 21.14 14.04
CA LYS A 82 25.88 22.57 13.83
C LYS A 82 25.03 22.75 12.58
N ASP A 83 24.05 23.65 12.63
CA ASP A 83 23.22 24.00 11.48
C ASP A 83 24.10 24.39 10.28
N GLY A 84 23.77 23.86 9.09
CA GLY A 84 24.43 24.20 7.82
C GLY A 84 25.80 23.56 7.57
N LYS A 85 26.28 22.64 8.43
CA LYS A 85 27.54 21.90 8.17
C LYS A 85 27.27 20.49 7.67
N SER A 86 27.92 20.13 6.56
CA SER A 86 27.89 18.77 6.00
C SER A 86 28.39 17.74 7.02
N ILE A 87 27.71 16.60 7.10
CA ILE A 87 28.11 15.50 7.98
C ILE A 87 29.17 14.66 7.27
N THR A 88 30.31 14.47 7.91
CA THR A 88 31.37 13.61 7.38
C THR A 88 31.00 12.14 7.55
N GLN A 89 31.45 11.28 6.63
CA GLN A 89 31.24 9.82 6.73
C GLN A 89 31.77 9.25 8.05
N GLU A 90 32.89 9.78 8.56
CA GLU A 90 33.48 9.39 9.84
C GLU A 90 32.53 9.64 11.03
N LYS A 91 31.84 10.80 11.05
CA LYS A 91 30.86 11.11 12.10
C LYS A 91 29.68 10.16 12.06
N LEU A 92 29.20 9.82 10.85
CA LEU A 92 28.13 8.84 10.69
C LEU A 92 28.57 7.46 11.16
N ALA A 93 29.77 7.01 10.77
CA ALA A 93 30.31 5.71 11.18
C ALA A 93 30.36 5.56 12.71
N ARG A 94 30.79 6.61 13.42
CA ARG A 94 30.78 6.63 14.90
C ARG A 94 29.38 6.55 15.49
N VAL A 95 28.39 7.23 14.90
CA VAL A 95 27.00 7.14 15.38
C VAL A 95 26.43 5.75 15.17
N VAL A 96 26.72 5.12 14.03
CA VAL A 96 26.32 3.73 13.76
C VAL A 96 26.99 2.77 14.76
N GLU A 97 28.29 2.93 15.02
CA GLU A 97 29.02 2.11 15.99
C GLU A 97 28.43 2.24 17.41
N ASN A 98 28.18 3.47 17.88
CA ASN A 98 27.56 3.70 19.19
C ASN A 98 26.14 3.10 19.25
N THR A 99 25.34 3.28 18.19
CA THR A 99 24.00 2.69 18.09
C THR A 99 24.07 1.16 18.20
N ASN A 100 24.98 0.52 17.47
CA ASN A 100 25.17 -0.93 17.52
C ASN A 100 25.61 -1.41 18.91
N ALA A 101 26.52 -0.67 19.55
CA ALA A 101 26.97 -0.98 20.91
C ALA A 101 25.83 -0.86 21.95
N GLN A 102 24.89 0.06 21.74
CA GLN A 102 23.68 0.18 22.57
C GLN A 102 22.69 -0.95 22.30
N ILE A 103 22.44 -1.28 21.03
CA ILE A 103 21.57 -2.41 20.65
C ILE A 103 22.08 -3.72 21.26
N ALA A 104 23.40 -3.95 21.26
CA ALA A 104 24.01 -5.15 21.83
C ALA A 104 23.79 -5.31 23.35
N LYS A 105 23.42 -4.23 24.06
CA LYS A 105 23.14 -4.25 25.50
C LYS A 105 21.67 -4.50 25.83
N LEU A 106 20.77 -4.41 24.85
CA LEU A 106 19.33 -4.55 25.07
C LEU A 106 18.96 -6.01 25.35
N ASN A 107 18.08 -6.22 26.33
CA ASN A 107 17.43 -7.52 26.51
C ASN A 107 16.25 -7.70 25.54
N ARG A 108 15.70 -8.92 25.44
CA ARG A 108 14.60 -9.24 24.51
C ARG A 108 13.39 -8.28 24.59
N LYS A 109 13.00 -7.88 25.80
CA LYS A 109 11.84 -6.99 26.01
C LYS A 109 12.14 -5.58 25.50
N GLU A 110 13.32 -5.06 25.82
CA GLU A 110 13.81 -3.75 25.37
C GLU A 110 14.01 -3.73 23.84
N THR A 111 14.58 -4.79 23.26
CA THR A 111 14.72 -4.93 21.81
C THR A 111 13.34 -4.88 21.14
N LEU A 112 12.35 -5.61 21.65
CA LEU A 112 11.01 -5.61 21.09
C LEU A 112 10.34 -4.22 21.19
N GLN A 113 10.50 -3.54 22.32
CA GLN A 113 10.00 -2.19 22.52
C GLN A 113 10.66 -1.20 21.56
N GLN A 114 11.99 -1.29 21.40
CA GLN A 114 12.75 -0.43 20.49
C GLN A 114 12.33 -0.69 19.04
N LEU A 115 12.20 -1.95 18.63
CA LEU A 115 11.70 -2.32 17.29
C LEU A 115 10.33 -1.70 17.01
N ARG A 116 9.39 -1.80 17.96
CA ARG A 116 8.05 -1.19 17.81
C ARG A 116 8.12 0.33 17.71
N SER A 117 8.91 0.98 18.56
CA SER A 117 9.10 2.43 18.54
C SER A 117 9.67 2.92 17.21
N GLN A 118 10.74 2.27 16.74
CA GLN A 118 11.39 2.58 15.46
C GLN A 118 10.46 2.32 14.26
N HIS A 119 9.66 1.25 14.32
CA HIS A 119 8.67 0.97 13.30
C HIS A 119 7.58 2.07 13.22
N LEU A 120 7.05 2.50 14.37
CA LEU A 120 6.06 3.59 14.44
C LEU A 120 6.65 4.92 13.93
N ALA A 121 7.89 5.24 14.31
CA ALA A 121 8.59 6.43 13.83
C ALA A 121 8.79 6.40 12.31
N ALA A 122 9.24 5.27 11.77
CA ALA A 122 9.41 5.08 10.34
C ALA A 122 8.09 5.25 9.57
N ASP A 123 6.98 4.70 10.09
CA ASP A 123 5.65 4.85 9.47
C ASP A 123 5.12 6.29 9.53
N GLY A 124 5.50 7.05 10.57
CA GLY A 124 5.41 8.51 10.62
C GLY A 124 6.03 9.19 9.39
N VAL A 125 7.32 8.94 9.18
CA VAL A 125 8.12 9.53 8.10
C VAL A 125 7.60 9.12 6.73
N PHE A 126 7.32 7.83 6.51
CA PHE A 126 6.82 7.34 5.23
C PHE A 126 5.48 7.94 4.86
N SER A 127 4.59 8.17 5.83
CA SER A 127 3.30 8.78 5.59
C SER A 127 3.43 10.25 5.17
N ALA A 128 4.26 11.04 5.86
CA ALA A 128 4.55 12.42 5.47
C ALA A 128 5.19 12.49 4.08
N ALA A 129 6.12 11.58 3.78
CA ALA A 129 6.73 11.46 2.46
C ALA A 129 5.70 11.13 1.38
N ARG A 130 4.76 10.19 1.62
CA ARG A 130 3.68 9.86 0.68
C ARG A 130 2.79 11.06 0.37
N ALA A 131 2.38 11.80 1.40
CA ALA A 131 1.57 13.00 1.23
C ALA A 131 2.31 14.07 0.41
N LYS A 132 3.58 14.34 0.73
CA LYS A 132 4.42 15.27 -0.04
C LYS A 132 4.60 14.82 -1.49
N MET A 133 4.81 13.51 -1.72
CA MET A 133 4.94 12.93 -3.06
C MET A 133 3.66 13.12 -3.89
N ILE A 134 2.46 13.00 -3.31
CA ILE A 134 1.21 13.31 -4.02
C ILE A 134 1.15 14.79 -4.41
N ASN A 135 1.52 15.71 -3.52
CA ASN A 135 1.53 17.13 -3.84
C ASN A 135 2.50 17.47 -4.99
N ILE A 136 3.70 16.88 -4.97
CA ILE A 136 4.68 17.03 -6.04
C ILE A 136 4.12 16.46 -7.35
N ALA A 137 3.57 15.24 -7.31
CA ALA A 137 2.98 14.59 -8.49
C ALA A 137 1.82 15.41 -9.08
N TYR A 138 0.98 16.01 -8.24
CA TYR A 138 -0.08 16.92 -8.65
C TYR A 138 0.47 18.16 -9.36
N MET A 139 1.47 18.81 -8.78
CA MET A 139 2.11 19.99 -9.38
C MET A 139 2.76 19.67 -10.73
N ILE A 140 3.51 18.57 -10.82
CA ILE A 140 4.09 18.09 -12.08
C ILE A 140 2.99 17.81 -13.10
N GLY A 141 1.89 17.15 -12.69
CA GLY A 141 0.76 16.88 -13.57
C GLY A 141 0.08 18.15 -14.10
N CYS A 142 -0.08 19.20 -13.28
CA CYS A 142 -0.59 20.50 -13.72
C CYS A 142 0.33 21.16 -14.75
N LEU A 143 1.65 21.11 -14.55
CA LEU A 143 2.63 21.61 -15.50
C LEU A 143 2.60 20.82 -16.81
N LEU A 144 2.50 19.49 -16.74
CA LEU A 144 2.36 18.63 -17.92
C LEU A 144 1.07 18.91 -18.70
N ASP A 145 -0.05 19.17 -18.01
CA ASP A 145 -1.31 19.53 -18.67
C ASP A 145 -1.22 20.89 -19.37
N HIS A 146 -0.57 21.87 -18.74
CA HIS A 146 -0.30 23.16 -19.36
C HIS A 146 0.62 23.03 -20.57
N TYR A 147 1.74 22.34 -20.43
CA TYR A 147 2.68 22.09 -21.52
C TYR A 147 2.03 21.33 -22.69
N LYS A 148 1.16 20.36 -22.40
CA LYS A 148 0.35 19.66 -23.41
C LYS A 148 -0.58 20.58 -24.20
N LYS A 149 -1.06 21.67 -23.61
CA LYS A 149 -1.87 22.69 -24.30
C LYS A 149 -0.99 23.51 -25.25
N LEU A 150 0.17 23.96 -24.78
CA LEU A 150 1.14 24.71 -25.59
C LEU A 150 1.59 23.92 -26.82
N VAL A 151 2.01 22.66 -26.64
CA VAL A 151 2.40 21.76 -27.75
C VAL A 151 1.29 21.62 -28.80
N LYS A 152 0.02 21.55 -28.36
CA LYS A 152 -1.12 21.48 -29.28
C LYS A 152 -1.40 22.80 -30.01
N GLU A 153 -1.19 23.93 -29.35
CA GLU A 153 -1.32 25.26 -29.94
C GLU A 153 -0.25 25.50 -31.01
N ASP A 154 0.95 24.95 -30.81
CA ASP A 154 2.05 24.97 -31.77
C ASP A 154 1.85 23.96 -32.93
N GLY A 155 0.80 23.13 -32.89
CA GLY A 155 0.48 22.14 -33.91
C GLY A 155 1.36 20.89 -33.88
N GLU A 156 2.11 20.68 -32.79
CA GLU A 156 3.02 19.55 -32.61
C GLU A 156 2.32 18.31 -32.03
N ASN A 157 2.92 17.13 -32.27
CA ASN A 157 2.42 15.88 -31.71
C ASN A 157 2.89 15.71 -30.25
N TRP A 158 1.94 15.63 -29.30
CA TRP A 158 2.23 15.44 -27.88
C TRP A 158 3.20 14.30 -27.57
N ALA A 159 3.06 13.14 -28.24
CA ALA A 159 3.90 11.97 -27.96
C ALA A 159 5.33 12.11 -28.52
N GLU A 160 5.53 12.95 -29.53
CA GLU A 160 6.86 13.29 -30.05
C GLU A 160 7.53 14.35 -29.16
N ALA A 161 6.80 15.43 -28.84
CA ALA A 161 7.27 16.50 -27.98
C ALA A 161 7.78 15.98 -26.63
N ILE A 162 7.00 15.14 -25.92
CA ILE A 162 7.46 14.61 -24.62
C ILE A 162 8.68 13.68 -24.73
N ARG A 163 8.88 12.98 -25.86
CA ARG A 163 10.04 12.11 -26.05
C ARG A 163 11.31 12.93 -26.27
N GLN A 164 11.17 14.09 -26.91
CA GLN A 164 12.26 14.99 -27.19
C GLN A 164 12.61 15.85 -25.96
N ASP A 165 11.61 16.45 -25.33
CA ASP A 165 11.83 17.48 -24.31
C ASP A 165 11.95 16.91 -22.89
N LEU A 166 11.42 15.70 -22.65
CA LEU A 166 11.45 15.04 -21.34
C LEU A 166 11.99 13.59 -21.43
N PRO A 167 13.20 13.37 -21.98
CA PRO A 167 13.74 12.02 -22.22
C PRO A 167 13.95 11.21 -20.95
N ASP A 168 14.17 11.88 -19.81
CA ASP A 168 14.38 11.25 -18.50
C ASP A 168 13.08 10.80 -17.82
N MET A 169 11.92 11.22 -18.34
CA MET A 169 10.62 10.86 -17.77
C MET A 169 9.91 9.84 -18.65
N SER A 170 9.73 8.63 -18.11
CA SER A 170 8.99 7.59 -18.83
C SER A 170 7.55 8.04 -19.15
N ARG A 171 7.02 7.60 -20.30
CA ARG A 171 5.63 7.85 -20.70
C ARG A 171 4.63 7.47 -19.60
N ARG A 172 4.87 6.33 -18.94
CA ARG A 172 4.04 5.83 -17.83
C ARG A 172 4.02 6.80 -16.65
N THR A 173 5.16 7.41 -16.32
CA THR A 173 5.26 8.40 -15.24
C THR A 173 4.51 9.68 -15.59
N ILE A 174 4.67 10.17 -16.83
CA ILE A 174 3.94 11.34 -17.36
C ILE A 174 2.44 11.13 -17.27
N ASP A 175 1.94 10.00 -17.78
CA ASP A 175 0.51 9.69 -17.79
C ASP A 175 -0.04 9.55 -16.36
N LYS A 176 0.74 8.96 -15.43
CA LYS A 176 0.39 8.86 -14.00
C LYS A 176 0.21 10.25 -13.37
N TYR A 177 1.16 11.17 -13.59
CA TYR A 177 1.07 12.52 -13.02
C TYR A 177 -0.09 13.32 -13.62
N LEU A 178 -0.32 13.20 -14.93
CA LEU A 178 -1.50 13.77 -15.58
C LEU A 178 -2.80 13.21 -14.98
N ASN A 179 -2.90 11.90 -14.73
CA ASN A 179 -4.08 11.29 -14.11
C ASN A 179 -4.32 11.83 -12.71
N ILE A 180 -3.27 11.94 -11.89
CA ILE A 180 -3.31 12.53 -10.55
C ILE A 180 -3.83 13.96 -10.61
N ALA A 181 -3.23 14.83 -11.44
CA ALA A 181 -3.66 16.23 -11.56
C ALA A 181 -5.09 16.39 -12.08
N ASN A 182 -5.52 15.51 -12.99
CA ASN A 182 -6.87 15.54 -13.56
C ASN A 182 -7.95 14.91 -12.67
N THR A 183 -7.60 14.44 -11.47
CA THR A 183 -8.55 13.84 -10.53
C THR A 183 -8.98 14.88 -9.49
N PRO A 184 -10.26 15.31 -9.49
CA PRO A 184 -10.78 16.25 -8.51
C PRO A 184 -10.62 15.73 -7.07
N GLY A 185 -10.29 16.62 -6.14
CA GLY A 185 -10.19 16.28 -4.71
C GLY A 185 -8.95 15.46 -4.32
N ILE A 186 -8.04 15.13 -5.25
CA ILE A 186 -6.90 14.24 -4.99
C ILE A 186 -6.02 14.64 -3.79
N LEU A 187 -5.86 15.94 -3.55
CA LEU A 187 -5.05 16.46 -2.44
C LEU A 187 -5.64 16.15 -1.06
N LYS A 188 -6.96 15.94 -0.95
CA LYS A 188 -7.60 15.46 0.29
C LYS A 188 -7.17 14.02 0.63
N HIS A 189 -6.71 13.29 -0.37
CA HIS A 189 -6.31 11.88 -0.27
C HIS A 189 -4.79 11.71 -0.40
N ALA A 190 -4.00 12.74 -0.08
CA ALA A 190 -2.54 12.72 -0.23
C ALA A 190 -1.86 11.56 0.52
N TYR A 191 -2.43 11.12 1.64
CA TYR A 191 -1.91 10.00 2.43
C TYR A 191 -1.91 8.64 1.72
N LEU A 192 -2.68 8.49 0.63
CA LEU A 192 -2.63 7.28 -0.20
C LEU A 192 -1.25 7.05 -0.80
N GLY A 193 -0.54 8.12 -1.16
CA GLY A 193 0.67 8.03 -1.99
C GLY A 193 0.36 7.74 -3.47
N ILE A 194 1.36 8.01 -4.31
CA ILE A 194 1.24 8.03 -5.79
C ILE A 194 0.67 6.72 -6.36
N ASP A 195 1.21 5.57 -5.96
CA ASP A 195 0.86 4.28 -6.57
C ASP A 195 -0.53 3.77 -6.17
N ALA A 196 -0.97 4.04 -4.94
CA ALA A 196 -2.31 3.69 -4.49
C ALA A 196 -3.35 4.61 -5.13
N ALA A 197 -3.06 5.92 -5.18
CA ALA A 197 -3.91 6.90 -5.85
C ALA A 197 -4.12 6.54 -7.33
N GLU A 198 -3.05 6.24 -8.07
CA GLU A 198 -3.16 5.86 -9.49
C GLU A 198 -4.02 4.60 -9.69
N GLN A 199 -3.87 3.57 -8.85
CA GLN A 199 -4.68 2.37 -8.93
C GLN A 199 -6.17 2.66 -8.68
N ILE A 200 -6.47 3.52 -7.70
CA ILE A 200 -7.84 3.98 -7.43
C ILE A 200 -8.39 4.76 -8.62
N ILE A 201 -7.60 5.67 -9.21
CA ILE A 201 -8.02 6.46 -10.39
C ILE A 201 -8.37 5.54 -11.56
N GLN A 202 -7.58 4.48 -11.80
CA GLN A 202 -7.87 3.49 -12.85
C GLN A 202 -9.18 2.72 -12.59
N ILE A 203 -9.54 2.51 -11.34
CA ILE A 203 -10.81 1.86 -10.96
C ILE A 203 -11.98 2.80 -11.11
N ILE A 204 -11.80 4.07 -10.74
CA ILE A 204 -12.78 5.15 -10.89
C ILE A 204 -13.09 5.39 -12.36
N SER A 205 -12.08 5.40 -13.24
CA SER A 205 -12.21 5.76 -14.66
C SER A 205 -13.48 5.22 -15.36
N PRO A 206 -13.79 3.91 -15.35
CA PRO A 206 -15.01 3.37 -15.98
C PRO A 206 -16.32 3.75 -15.28
N ILE A 207 -16.30 4.05 -13.98
CA ILE A 207 -17.48 4.38 -13.17
C ILE A 207 -17.54 5.86 -12.77
N LYS A 208 -16.67 6.71 -13.34
CA LYS A 208 -16.53 8.13 -12.96
C LYS A 208 -17.83 8.91 -13.08
N HIS A 209 -18.70 8.52 -14.02
CA HIS A 209 -20.00 9.14 -14.25
C HIS A 209 -21.03 8.83 -13.14
N LEU A 210 -20.77 7.82 -12.31
CA LEU A 210 -21.59 7.42 -11.15
C LEU A 210 -21.07 8.00 -9.83
N LEU A 211 -20.00 8.78 -9.87
CA LEU A 211 -19.30 9.31 -8.70
C LEU A 211 -19.28 10.84 -8.73
N SER A 212 -18.94 11.43 -7.59
CA SER A 212 -18.87 12.87 -7.37
C SER A 212 -17.90 13.52 -8.34
N LYS A 213 -18.32 14.68 -8.86
CA LYS A 213 -17.47 15.52 -9.70
C LYS A 213 -16.37 16.22 -8.91
N THR A 214 -16.54 16.40 -7.61
CA THR A 214 -15.59 17.13 -6.74
C THR A 214 -14.68 16.21 -5.95
N ASP A 215 -15.16 15.02 -5.62
CA ASP A 215 -14.46 14.06 -4.76
C ASP A 215 -14.81 12.60 -5.10
N PRO A 216 -14.42 12.12 -6.31
CA PRO A 216 -14.74 10.76 -6.74
C PRO A 216 -14.02 9.68 -5.92
N ILE A 217 -12.91 10.01 -5.26
CA ILE A 217 -12.19 9.08 -4.40
C ILE A 217 -12.96 8.88 -3.10
N GLY A 218 -13.33 9.95 -2.39
CA GLY A 218 -14.15 9.84 -1.18
C GLY A 218 -15.42 9.03 -1.40
N GLU A 219 -16.17 9.33 -2.46
CA GLU A 219 -17.41 8.62 -2.78
C GLU A 219 -17.19 7.14 -3.15
N LEU A 220 -16.07 6.80 -3.78
CA LEU A 220 -15.72 5.40 -4.02
C LEU A 220 -15.63 4.63 -2.71
N PHE A 221 -14.93 5.16 -1.71
CA PHE A 221 -14.78 4.50 -0.41
C PHE A 221 -16.12 4.41 0.33
N GLU A 222 -16.93 5.48 0.31
CA GLU A 222 -18.27 5.48 0.92
C GLU A 222 -19.19 4.43 0.28
N ARG A 223 -19.18 4.31 -1.06
CA ARG A 223 -19.92 3.27 -1.80
C ARG A 223 -19.46 1.84 -1.46
N ASN A 224 -18.23 1.71 -0.98
CA ASN A 224 -17.67 0.47 -0.47
C ASN A 224 -17.93 0.28 1.04
N GLY A 225 -18.67 1.18 1.70
CA GLY A 225 -18.97 1.09 3.13
C GLY A 225 -17.78 1.48 4.03
N VAL A 226 -16.81 2.22 3.48
CA VAL A 226 -15.61 2.65 4.19
C VAL A 226 -15.65 4.17 4.38
N ALA A 227 -15.68 4.61 5.63
CA ALA A 227 -15.46 6.01 5.98
C ALA A 227 -13.95 6.28 6.09
N LEU A 228 -13.41 7.11 5.21
CA LEU A 228 -12.02 7.53 5.26
C LEU A 228 -11.85 8.71 6.22
N ASN A 229 -11.28 8.45 7.40
CA ASN A 229 -10.77 9.49 8.28
C ASN A 229 -9.26 9.32 8.42
N TYR A 230 -8.49 10.17 7.72
CA TYR A 230 -7.02 10.07 7.71
C TYR A 230 -6.36 10.40 9.05
N ASP A 231 -7.06 11.13 9.92
CA ASP A 231 -6.55 11.49 11.24
C ASP A 231 -6.72 10.35 12.26
N GLU A 232 -7.71 9.48 12.04
CA GLU A 232 -8.05 8.38 12.96
C GLU A 232 -7.61 7.00 12.44
N ILE A 233 -7.50 6.81 11.12
CA ILE A 233 -7.20 5.51 10.55
C ILE A 233 -5.72 5.16 10.78
N ASP A 234 -5.50 3.98 11.35
CA ASP A 234 -4.17 3.39 11.39
C ASP A 234 -3.63 3.22 9.96
N LYS A 235 -2.39 3.64 9.72
CA LYS A 235 -1.81 3.70 8.38
C LYS A 235 -1.58 2.32 7.76
N GLY A 236 -1.29 1.32 8.59
CA GLY A 236 -1.23 -0.08 8.16
C GLY A 236 -2.59 -0.54 7.66
N THR A 237 -3.64 -0.20 8.41
CA THR A 237 -5.04 -0.47 8.08
C THR A 237 -5.46 0.24 6.78
N LEU A 238 -5.06 1.50 6.57
CA LEU A 238 -5.36 2.24 5.33
C LEU A 238 -4.86 1.49 4.08
N LYS A 239 -3.64 0.93 4.11
CA LYS A 239 -3.08 0.18 2.98
C LYS A 239 -3.92 -1.06 2.64
N ASP A 240 -4.37 -1.79 3.65
CA ASP A 240 -5.15 -3.02 3.46
C ASP A 240 -6.59 -2.71 3.03
N VAL A 241 -7.18 -1.64 3.57
CA VAL A 241 -8.50 -1.13 3.16
C VAL A 241 -8.49 -0.70 1.70
N VAL A 242 -7.47 0.06 1.27
CA VAL A 242 -7.29 0.47 -0.12
C VAL A 242 -7.23 -0.75 -1.05
N LYS A 243 -6.44 -1.78 -0.68
CA LYS A 243 -6.36 -3.02 -1.46
C LYS A 243 -7.70 -3.76 -1.52
N GLY A 244 -8.43 -3.83 -0.41
CA GLY A 244 -9.77 -4.42 -0.36
C GLY A 244 -10.73 -3.73 -1.31
N VAL A 245 -10.84 -2.40 -1.23
CA VAL A 245 -11.67 -1.60 -2.16
C VAL A 245 -11.28 -1.83 -3.61
N ILE A 246 -9.97 -1.84 -3.91
CA ILE A 246 -9.46 -2.12 -5.26
C ILE A 246 -9.95 -3.48 -5.76
N TRP A 247 -9.86 -4.51 -4.92
CA TRP A 247 -10.26 -5.87 -5.30
C TRP A 247 -11.76 -6.03 -5.38
N ARG A 248 -12.54 -5.47 -4.45
CA ARG A 248 -14.00 -5.47 -4.51
C ARG A 248 -14.49 -4.89 -5.83
N GLU A 249 -13.99 -3.73 -6.25
CA GLU A 249 -14.42 -3.12 -7.51
C GLU A 249 -13.97 -3.93 -8.75
N LYS A 250 -12.81 -4.61 -8.69
CA LYS A 250 -12.39 -5.55 -9.75
C LYS A 250 -13.29 -6.79 -9.82
N LEU A 251 -13.76 -7.29 -8.67
CA LEU A 251 -14.69 -8.42 -8.58
C LEU A 251 -16.09 -8.03 -9.05
N LEU A 252 -16.58 -6.84 -8.69
CA LEU A 252 -17.85 -6.30 -9.16
C LEU A 252 -17.90 -6.17 -10.69
N LYS A 253 -16.80 -5.81 -11.36
CA LYS A 253 -16.71 -5.81 -12.84
C LYS A 253 -16.92 -7.20 -13.47
N LYS A 254 -16.76 -8.26 -12.68
CA LYS A 254 -17.02 -9.66 -13.08
C LYS A 254 -18.34 -10.17 -12.49
N ASP A 255 -19.19 -9.28 -11.99
CA ASP A 255 -20.45 -9.58 -11.33
C ASP A 255 -20.26 -10.48 -10.09
N ILE A 256 -19.12 -10.36 -9.41
CA ILE A 256 -18.81 -11.09 -8.18
C ILE A 256 -18.97 -10.09 -7.02
N GLU A 257 -20.07 -10.23 -6.27
CA GLU A 257 -20.33 -9.41 -5.09
C GLU A 257 -19.66 -10.01 -3.86
N VAL A 258 -18.77 -9.24 -3.24
CA VAL A 258 -18.08 -9.59 -2.00
C VAL A 258 -18.03 -8.37 -1.10
N ASP A 259 -18.22 -8.56 0.21
CA ASP A 259 -18.05 -7.50 1.19
C ASP A 259 -16.59 -6.99 1.22
N VAL A 260 -16.40 -5.67 1.34
CA VAL A 260 -15.06 -5.07 1.33
C VAL A 260 -14.19 -5.63 2.45
N ARG A 261 -14.75 -5.95 3.62
CA ARG A 261 -14.02 -6.50 4.77
C ARG A 261 -13.42 -7.85 4.43
N VAL A 262 -14.17 -8.71 3.73
CA VAL A 262 -13.67 -10.01 3.28
C VAL A 262 -12.52 -9.83 2.29
N THR A 263 -12.63 -8.88 1.34
CA THR A 263 -11.53 -8.62 0.40
C THR A 263 -10.29 -8.01 1.08
N THR A 264 -10.48 -7.19 2.11
CA THR A 264 -9.40 -6.63 2.94
C THR A 264 -8.70 -7.72 3.74
N ASP A 265 -9.45 -8.57 4.44
CA ASP A 265 -8.92 -9.67 5.24
C ASP A 265 -8.21 -10.70 4.36
N PHE A 266 -8.79 -11.03 3.21
CA PHE A 266 -8.13 -11.88 2.22
C PHE A 266 -6.81 -11.28 1.75
N SER A 267 -6.79 -9.98 1.44
CA SER A 267 -5.58 -9.28 1.00
C SER A 267 -4.47 -9.27 2.05
N LYS A 268 -4.87 -9.23 3.33
CA LYS A 268 -3.96 -9.24 4.47
C LYS A 268 -3.37 -10.62 4.73
N ILE A 269 -4.18 -11.68 4.61
CA ILE A 269 -3.82 -13.05 4.99
C ILE A 269 -3.25 -13.84 3.80
N ALA A 270 -3.96 -13.84 2.66
CA ALA A 270 -3.62 -14.64 1.47
C ALA A 270 -2.84 -13.86 0.40
N GLY A 271 -2.71 -12.54 0.57
CA GLY A 271 -2.08 -11.65 -0.41
C GLY A 271 -3.01 -11.25 -1.56
N ALA A 272 -2.44 -10.94 -2.72
CA ALA A 272 -3.24 -10.49 -3.86
C ALA A 272 -4.19 -11.58 -4.38
N VAL A 273 -5.40 -11.18 -4.80
CA VAL A 273 -6.33 -12.06 -5.50
C VAL A 273 -5.73 -12.45 -6.85
N THR A 274 -5.68 -13.74 -7.13
CA THR A 274 -5.10 -14.30 -8.35
C THR A 274 -6.18 -14.59 -9.41
N PRO A 275 -5.80 -14.81 -10.69
CA PRO A 275 -6.74 -15.27 -11.70
C PRO A 275 -7.41 -16.61 -11.35
N VAL A 276 -6.72 -17.48 -10.62
CA VAL A 276 -7.25 -18.77 -10.14
C VAL A 276 -8.35 -18.53 -9.12
N ASP A 277 -8.13 -17.64 -8.15
CA ASP A 277 -9.12 -17.26 -7.13
C ASP A 277 -10.41 -16.75 -7.81
N ILE A 278 -10.27 -15.91 -8.82
CA ILE A 278 -11.40 -15.40 -9.61
C ILE A 278 -12.13 -16.53 -10.34
N ALA A 279 -11.40 -17.46 -10.96
CA ALA A 279 -12.01 -18.59 -11.67
C ALA A 279 -12.82 -19.50 -10.73
N VAL A 280 -12.32 -19.76 -9.52
CA VAL A 280 -13.06 -20.51 -8.48
C VAL A 280 -14.32 -19.75 -8.05
N MET A 281 -14.21 -18.43 -7.83
CA MET A 281 -15.35 -17.59 -7.46
C MET A 281 -16.43 -17.54 -8.54
N VAL A 282 -16.05 -17.48 -9.82
CA VAL A 282 -16.99 -17.56 -10.95
C VAL A 282 -17.67 -18.93 -10.99
N ASP A 283 -16.90 -20.02 -10.89
CA ASP A 283 -17.43 -21.39 -10.92
C ASP A 283 -18.44 -21.62 -9.79
N ARG A 284 -18.14 -21.17 -8.55
CA ARG A 284 -19.11 -21.23 -7.44
C ARG A 284 -20.40 -20.48 -7.76
N LYS A 285 -20.28 -19.27 -8.31
CA LYS A 285 -21.45 -18.48 -8.71
C LYS A 285 -22.31 -19.22 -9.73
N GLU A 286 -21.70 -19.81 -10.75
CA GLU A 286 -22.38 -20.57 -11.82
C GLU A 286 -23.13 -21.79 -11.27
N HIS A 287 -22.66 -22.38 -10.18
CA HIS A 287 -23.30 -23.50 -9.50
C HIS A 287 -24.25 -23.09 -8.36
N GLY A 288 -24.52 -21.79 -8.19
CA GLY A 288 -25.44 -21.27 -7.16
C GLY A 288 -24.85 -21.14 -5.75
N ASP A 289 -23.53 -21.33 -5.60
CA ASP A 289 -22.80 -21.10 -4.36
C ASP A 289 -22.35 -19.64 -4.22
N SER A 290 -22.15 -19.20 -2.97
CA SER A 290 -21.62 -17.86 -2.70
C SER A 290 -20.13 -17.75 -3.04
N PRO A 291 -19.71 -16.82 -3.93
CA PRO A 291 -18.30 -16.58 -4.21
C PRO A 291 -17.52 -16.10 -2.99
N GLU A 292 -18.17 -15.34 -2.10
CA GLU A 292 -17.56 -14.83 -0.87
C GLU A 292 -17.12 -15.96 0.07
N ASN A 293 -17.83 -17.10 0.06
CA ASN A 293 -17.47 -18.26 0.88
C ASN A 293 -16.07 -18.79 0.54
N TYR A 294 -15.65 -18.71 -0.73
CA TYR A 294 -14.31 -19.11 -1.12
C TYR A 294 -13.24 -18.27 -0.39
N MET A 295 -13.40 -16.94 -0.39
CA MET A 295 -12.46 -16.06 0.30
C MET A 295 -12.46 -16.31 1.81
N LYS A 296 -13.64 -16.52 2.41
CA LYS A 296 -13.79 -16.86 3.83
C LYS A 296 -13.10 -18.18 4.19
N GLU A 297 -13.19 -19.19 3.34
CA GLU A 297 -12.49 -20.47 3.53
C GLU A 297 -10.97 -20.30 3.48
N VAL A 298 -10.45 -19.55 2.51
CA VAL A 298 -9.01 -19.26 2.42
C VAL A 298 -8.53 -18.48 3.64
N ILE A 299 -9.31 -17.50 4.10
CA ILE A 299 -9.03 -16.74 5.33
C ILE A 299 -9.01 -17.69 6.55
N ALA A 300 -10.02 -18.55 6.71
CA ALA A 300 -10.10 -19.51 7.81
C ALA A 300 -8.95 -20.52 7.80
N ASN A 301 -8.42 -20.84 6.61
CA ASN A 301 -7.25 -21.69 6.40
C ASN A 301 -5.92 -20.90 6.44
N ASN A 302 -5.87 -19.74 7.10
CA ASN A 302 -4.67 -18.90 7.25
C ASN A 302 -3.98 -18.56 5.90
N GLY A 303 -4.76 -18.36 4.85
CA GLY A 303 -4.27 -17.98 3.52
C GLY A 303 -3.90 -19.14 2.61
N VAL A 304 -4.02 -20.39 3.09
CA VAL A 304 -3.80 -21.58 2.26
C VAL A 304 -4.96 -21.71 1.28
N ARG A 305 -4.66 -21.61 -0.02
CA ARG A 305 -5.65 -21.79 -1.09
C ARG A 305 -5.99 -23.28 -1.21
N SER A 306 -7.26 -23.61 -1.42
CA SER A 306 -7.73 -25.00 -1.57
C SER A 306 -7.04 -25.76 -2.72
N SER A 307 -6.41 -25.05 -3.66
CA SER A 307 -5.59 -25.61 -4.72
C SER A 307 -4.20 -26.10 -4.30
N GLU A 308 -3.69 -25.63 -3.16
CA GLU A 308 -2.33 -25.91 -2.66
C GLU A 308 -2.31 -27.04 -1.62
N THR A 309 -3.44 -27.25 -0.95
CA THR A 309 -3.66 -28.47 -0.20
C THR A 309 -3.87 -29.57 -1.23
N SER A 310 -2.78 -30.29 -1.52
CA SER A 310 -2.82 -31.58 -2.18
C SER A 310 -3.71 -32.51 -1.36
N GLU A 311 -5.03 -32.45 -1.60
CA GLU A 311 -5.86 -33.63 -1.44
C GLU A 311 -5.13 -34.69 -2.26
N GLU A 312 -4.63 -35.73 -1.59
CA GLU A 312 -4.24 -36.97 -2.24
C GLU A 312 -5.33 -37.30 -3.25
N GLN A 313 -5.02 -37.06 -4.53
CA GLN A 313 -5.95 -37.22 -5.63
C GLN A 313 -6.19 -38.72 -5.76
N SER A 314 -7.15 -39.21 -4.98
CA SER A 314 -7.76 -40.49 -5.27
C SER A 314 -8.31 -40.37 -6.70
N PRO A 315 -7.92 -41.24 -7.64
CA PRO A 315 -8.17 -41.08 -9.08
C PRO A 315 -9.67 -41.02 -9.47
N ASN A 316 -10.56 -41.25 -8.51
CA ASN A 316 -12.01 -41.27 -8.68
C ASN A 316 -12.74 -40.03 -8.14
N LYS A 317 -12.06 -39.04 -7.57
CA LYS A 317 -12.76 -37.80 -7.15
C LYS A 317 -12.95 -36.88 -8.36
N PRO A 318 -14.18 -36.40 -8.64
CA PRO A 318 -14.41 -35.44 -9.71
C PRO A 318 -13.56 -34.18 -9.47
N ILE A 319 -12.95 -33.67 -10.54
CA ILE A 319 -12.19 -32.41 -10.51
C ILE A 319 -13.15 -31.30 -10.08
N LYS A 320 -12.94 -30.75 -8.88
CA LYS A 320 -13.67 -29.58 -8.42
C LYS A 320 -13.07 -28.35 -9.12
N TYR A 321 -13.91 -27.49 -9.70
CA TYR A 321 -13.53 -26.23 -10.35
C TYR A 321 -12.68 -26.38 -11.63
N ILE A 322 -13.26 -26.97 -12.69
CA ILE A 322 -12.58 -27.17 -13.98
C ILE A 322 -11.96 -25.86 -14.52
N ASN A 323 -12.68 -24.75 -14.42
CA ASN A 323 -12.22 -23.44 -14.89
C ASN A 323 -10.92 -23.01 -14.17
N ALA A 324 -10.80 -23.27 -12.88
CA ALA A 324 -9.61 -22.94 -12.10
C ALA A 324 -8.41 -23.80 -12.52
N GLU A 325 -8.62 -25.10 -12.74
CA GLU A 325 -7.58 -26.01 -13.24
C GLU A 325 -7.12 -25.62 -14.66
N THR A 326 -8.04 -25.19 -15.54
CA THR A 326 -7.69 -24.68 -16.87
C THR A 326 -6.80 -23.44 -16.79
N VAL A 327 -7.10 -22.49 -15.89
CA VAL A 327 -6.27 -21.29 -15.67
C VAL A 327 -4.88 -21.66 -15.14
N LYS A 328 -4.77 -22.63 -14.22
CA LYS A 328 -3.46 -23.14 -13.76
C LYS A 328 -2.66 -23.80 -14.87
N LEU A 329 -3.32 -24.62 -15.69
CA LEU A 329 -2.69 -25.29 -16.83
C LEU A 329 -2.13 -24.27 -17.81
N LYS A 330 -2.95 -23.29 -18.21
CA LYS A 330 -2.51 -22.18 -19.05
C LYS A 330 -1.31 -21.45 -18.45
N SER A 331 -1.39 -21.08 -17.17
CA SER A 331 -0.31 -20.35 -16.50
C SER A 331 1.00 -21.15 -16.45
N SER A 332 0.90 -22.48 -16.30
CA SER A 332 2.06 -23.39 -16.32
C SER A 332 2.67 -23.47 -17.72
N ILE A 333 1.85 -23.51 -18.76
CA ILE A 333 2.29 -23.48 -20.17
C ILE A 333 2.97 -22.15 -20.48
N ASP A 334 2.35 -21.02 -20.14
CA ASP A 334 2.92 -19.68 -20.37
C ASP A 334 4.30 -19.56 -19.70
N ARG A 335 4.45 -20.04 -18.47
CA ARG A 335 5.75 -20.06 -17.77
C ARG A 335 6.80 -20.93 -18.46
N LEU A 336 6.40 -22.08 -19.02
CA LEU A 336 7.30 -22.95 -19.79
C LEU A 336 7.75 -22.30 -21.10
N LEU A 337 6.89 -21.48 -21.71
CA LEU A 337 7.17 -20.76 -22.96
C LEU A 337 8.00 -19.48 -22.74
N GLU A 338 7.78 -18.77 -21.64
CA GLU A 338 8.47 -17.50 -21.31
C GLU A 338 9.86 -17.72 -20.71
N GLY A 339 10.08 -18.83 -20.00
CA GLY A 339 11.39 -19.17 -19.46
C GLY A 339 12.31 -19.79 -20.51
N ASN A 340 13.61 -19.50 -20.44
CA ASN A 340 14.70 -20.38 -20.90
C ASN A 340 14.71 -21.71 -20.10
N SER A 341 13.53 -22.29 -19.87
CA SER A 341 13.34 -23.60 -19.30
C SER A 341 14.05 -24.56 -20.23
N ASP A 342 14.86 -25.47 -19.67
CA ASP A 342 15.62 -26.44 -20.45
C ASP A 342 14.64 -27.46 -21.06
N LEU A 343 13.98 -27.06 -22.15
CA LEU A 343 12.96 -27.81 -22.90
C LEU A 343 13.48 -29.18 -23.35
N LYS A 344 14.80 -29.39 -23.34
CA LYS A 344 15.48 -30.66 -23.56
C LYS A 344 15.08 -31.75 -22.56
N LYS A 345 14.59 -31.38 -21.37
CA LYS A 345 14.06 -32.33 -20.37
C LYS A 345 12.57 -32.58 -20.50
N LEU A 346 11.86 -31.80 -21.30
CA LEU A 346 10.44 -32.00 -21.56
C LEU A 346 10.31 -33.03 -22.68
N ASP A 347 10.14 -34.29 -22.31
CA ASP A 347 10.00 -35.37 -23.27
C ASP A 347 8.69 -35.21 -24.09
N LYS A 348 8.81 -35.35 -25.41
CA LYS A 348 7.73 -35.19 -26.39
C LYS A 348 6.52 -36.06 -26.05
N THR A 349 6.78 -37.23 -25.48
CA THR A 349 5.75 -38.19 -25.04
C THR A 349 4.80 -37.59 -24.00
N HIS A 350 5.29 -36.74 -23.10
CA HIS A 350 4.44 -36.08 -22.09
C HIS A 350 3.56 -34.99 -22.71
N LEU A 351 4.05 -34.28 -23.72
CA LEU A 351 3.26 -33.30 -24.47
C LEU A 351 2.19 -33.97 -25.33
N GLU A 352 2.50 -35.10 -25.96
CA GLU A 352 1.54 -35.90 -26.71
C GLU A 352 0.45 -36.48 -25.80
N ALA A 353 0.81 -36.95 -24.59
CA ALA A 353 -0.16 -37.40 -23.59
C ALA A 353 -1.07 -36.25 -23.10
N LEU A 354 -0.51 -35.06 -22.84
CA LEU A 354 -1.30 -33.88 -22.47
C LEU A 354 -2.25 -33.48 -23.59
N ARG A 355 -1.80 -33.48 -24.84
CA ARG A 355 -2.64 -33.22 -26.01
C ARG A 355 -3.78 -34.22 -26.11
N ALA A 356 -3.50 -35.52 -26.01
CA ALA A 356 -4.53 -36.55 -26.06
C ALA A 356 -5.58 -36.39 -24.94
N ALA A 357 -5.14 -36.02 -23.72
CA ALA A 357 -6.05 -35.75 -22.62
C ALA A 357 -6.95 -34.53 -22.88
N VAL A 358 -6.41 -33.47 -23.50
CA VAL A 358 -7.19 -32.29 -23.90
C VAL A 358 -8.17 -32.64 -25.02
N ASP A 359 -7.73 -33.36 -26.05
CA ASP A 359 -8.58 -33.78 -27.18
C ASP A 359 -9.75 -34.65 -26.69
N MET A 360 -9.48 -35.60 -25.79
CA MET A 360 -10.54 -36.39 -25.14
C MET A 360 -11.54 -35.53 -24.34
N LEU A 361 -11.09 -34.43 -23.76
CA LEU A 361 -11.93 -33.53 -22.98
C LEU A 361 -12.80 -32.68 -23.91
N LEU A 362 -12.25 -32.23 -25.04
CA LEU A 362 -12.98 -31.52 -26.11
C LEU A 362 -14.05 -32.41 -26.78
N ASP A 363 -13.74 -33.69 -27.02
CA ASP A 363 -14.68 -34.66 -27.58
C ASP A 363 -15.92 -34.86 -26.69
N ARG A 364 -15.78 -34.67 -25.36
CA ARG A 364 -16.91 -34.74 -24.43
C ARG A 364 -17.87 -33.56 -24.53
N PHE A 365 -17.42 -32.41 -25.04
CA PHE A 365 -18.28 -31.25 -25.30
C PHE A 365 -18.93 -31.28 -26.69
N SER A 366 -18.47 -32.16 -27.57
CA SER A 366 -18.98 -32.29 -28.95
C SER A 366 -20.16 -33.29 -29.06
N LYS A 367 -20.60 -33.84 -27.93
CA LYS A 367 -21.79 -34.69 -27.78
C LYS A 367 -22.79 -33.96 -26.91
#